data_AF-A0A967KGM2-F1
#
_entry.id   AF-A0A967KGM2-F1
#
_cell.length_a   1.000
_cell.length_b   1.000
_cell.length_c   1.000
_cell.angle_alpha   90.00
_cell.angle_beta   90.00
_cell.angle_gamma   90.00
#
_symmetry.space_group_name_H-M   'P 1'
#
loop_
_entity.id
_entity.type
_entity.pdbx_description
1 polymer ?
#
loop_
_entity_poly.entity_id
_entity_poly.type
_entity_poly.pdbx_seq_one_letter_code
_entity_poly.pdbx_strand_id
1 'polypeptide(L)' 'MSDIDRLIARVRDAATQRGLRPATLARMSGLALNTLRDMHSQDWNPRIETLRKVEAALEEEAAA' A
#
# COMPACT_ATOMS: atom_id res chain seq x y z
N MET A 1 -13.67 10.51 -10.20
CA MET A 1 -12.95 9.61 -9.28
C MET A 1 -11.98 8.81 -10.12
N SER A 2 -10.67 9.05 -9.97
CA SER A 2 -9.64 8.40 -10.80
C SER A 2 -9.48 6.93 -10.40
N ASP A 3 -9.06 6.07 -11.32
CA ASP A 3 -8.73 4.67 -11.03
C ASP A 3 -7.60 4.56 -9.98
N ILE A 4 -6.69 5.53 -9.96
CA ILE A 4 -5.62 5.63 -8.96
C ILE A 4 -6.19 5.87 -7.55
N ASP A 5 -7.16 6.78 -7.40
CA ASP A 5 -7.76 7.08 -6.10
C ASP A 5 -8.45 5.86 -5.49
N ARG A 6 -9.16 5.09 -6.33
CA ARG A 6 -9.80 3.83 -5.92
C ARG A 6 -8.78 2.80 -5.47
N LEU A 7 -7.65 2.69 -6.18
CA LEU A 7 -6.58 1.77 -5.84
C LEU A 7 -5.89 2.15 -4.51
N ILE A 8 -5.63 3.45 -4.29
CA ILE A 8 -5.10 3.97 -3.03
C ILE A 8 -6.06 3.64 -1.87
N ALA A 9 -7.36 3.89 -2.05
CA ALA A 9 -8.37 3.60 -1.04
C ALA A 9 -8.41 2.10 -0.69
N ARG A 10 -8.41 1.21 -1.70
CA ARG A 10 -8.40 -0.25 -1.51
C ARG A 10 -7.15 -0.71 -0.75
N VAL A 11 -5.97 -0.22 -1.13
CA VAL A 11 -4.70 -0.57 -0.47
C VAL A 11 -4.72 -0.12 1.00
N ARG A 12 -5.18 1.09 1.28
CA ARG A 12 -5.28 1.63 2.64
C ARG A 12 -6.24 0.82 3.50
N ASP A 13 -7.41 0.50 2.96
CA ASP A 13 -8.43 -0.28 3.64
C ASP A 13 -7.91 -1.69 3.96
N ALA A 14 -7.35 -2.39 2.98
CA ALA A 14 -6.75 -3.71 3.18
C ALA A 14 -5.61 -3.69 4.22
N ALA A 15 -4.71 -2.71 4.16
CA ALA A 15 -3.64 -2.58 5.16
C ALA A 15 -4.19 -2.31 6.57
N THR A 16 -5.26 -1.51 6.68
CA THR A 16 -5.89 -1.16 7.97
C THR A 16 -6.65 -2.34 8.55
N GLN A 17 -7.44 -3.05 7.75
CA GLN A 17 -8.21 -4.22 8.19
C GLN A 17 -7.33 -5.32 8.78
N ARG A 18 -6.10 -5.45 8.27
CA ARG A 18 -5.13 -6.45 8.73
C ARG A 18 -4.15 -5.94 9.79
N GLY A 19 -4.26 -4.66 10.18
CA GLY A 19 -3.36 -4.05 11.15
C GLY A 19 -1.88 -4.00 10.70
N LEU A 20 -1.63 -4.03 9.39
CA LEU A 20 -0.28 -4.04 8.85
C LEU A 20 0.35 -2.65 8.98
N ARG A 21 1.55 -2.61 9.58
CA ARG A 21 2.32 -1.37 9.69
C ARG A 21 2.92 -1.01 8.33
N PRO A 22 3.02 0.29 7.98
CA PRO A 22 3.66 0.74 6.75
C PRO A 22 5.08 0.21 6.56
N ALA A 23 5.82 0.02 7.65
CA ALA A 23 7.17 -0.53 7.61
C ALA A 23 7.22 -2.01 7.23
N THR A 24 6.29 -2.80 7.76
CA THR A 24 6.13 -4.21 7.38
C THR A 24 5.72 -4.30 5.92
N LEU A 25 4.75 -3.49 5.52
CA LEU A 25 4.25 -3.45 4.14
C LEU A 25 5.35 -3.03 3.15
N ALA A 26 6.21 -2.08 3.52
CA ALA A 26 7.35 -1.64 2.70
C ALA A 26 8.37 -2.75 2.50
N ARG A 27 8.67 -3.47 3.57
CA ARG A 27 9.58 -4.62 3.51
C ARG A 27 9.02 -5.72 2.62
N MET A 28 7.73 -6.04 2.73
CA MET A 28 7.08 -7.09 1.93
C MET A 28 6.98 -6.71 0.44
N SER A 29 6.65 -5.46 0.15
CA SER A 29 6.55 -4.95 -1.22
C SER A 29 7.89 -4.59 -1.87
N GLY A 30 9.01 -4.71 -1.13
CA GLY A 30 10.34 -4.31 -1.60
C GLY A 30 10.46 -2.81 -1.88
N LEU A 31 9.65 -2.00 -1.20
CA LEU A 31 9.59 -0.55 -1.36
C LEU A 31 10.39 0.16 -0.26
N ALA A 32 10.81 1.40 -0.56
CA ALA A 32 11.43 2.25 0.45
C ALA A 32 10.42 2.64 1.53
N LEU A 33 10.84 2.57 2.80
CA LEU A 33 10.01 2.95 3.94
C LEU A 33 9.45 4.37 3.82
N ASN A 34 10.25 5.28 3.24
CA ASN A 34 9.88 6.68 3.03
C ASN A 34 8.64 6.80 2.14
N THR A 35 8.49 5.94 1.13
CA THR A 35 7.35 5.97 0.21
C THR A 35 6.06 5.52 0.89
N LEU A 36 6.13 4.58 1.82
CA LEU A 36 4.95 4.03 2.49
C LEU A 36 4.64 4.69 3.83
N ARG A 37 5.58 5.43 4.43
CA ARG A 37 5.31 6.24 5.62
C ARG A 37 4.14 7.19 5.39
N ASP A 38 4.12 7.82 4.22
CA ASP A 38 3.07 8.75 3.84
C ASP A 38 1.83 8.05 3.28
N MET A 39 1.77 6.71 3.25
CA MET A 39 0.66 5.93 2.69
C MET A 39 -0.71 6.40 3.19
N HIS A 40 -0.82 6.80 4.45
CA HIS A 40 -2.07 7.27 5.06
C HIS A 40 -2.33 8.77 4.88
N SER A 41 -1.36 9.52 4.36
CA SER A 41 -1.49 10.95 4.10
C SER A 41 -2.35 11.23 2.86
N GLN A 42 -3.17 12.27 2.89
CA GLN A 42 -3.99 12.65 1.73
C GLN A 42 -3.14 13.15 0.56
N ASP A 43 -1.95 13.70 0.84
CA ASP A 43 -0.98 14.16 -0.15
C ASP A 43 -0.12 13.04 -0.76
N TRP A 44 -0.38 11.79 -0.38
CA TRP A 44 0.38 10.66 -0.90
C TRP A 44 0.08 10.46 -2.39
N ASN A 45 1.08 10.71 -3.22
CA ASN A 45 1.00 10.58 -4.66
C ASN A 45 1.88 9.43 -5.18
N PRO A 46 1.54 8.16 -4.90
CA PRO A 46 2.29 7.02 -5.37
C PRO A 46 2.10 6.82 -6.87
N ARG A 47 3.11 6.24 -7.53
CA ARG A 47 2.95 5.77 -8.91
C ARG A 47 2.12 4.49 -8.93
N ILE A 48 1.51 4.21 -10.09
CA ILE A 48 0.79 2.95 -10.33
C ILE A 48 1.67 1.73 -10.04
N GLU A 49 2.95 1.76 -10.44
CA GLU A 49 3.94 0.70 -10.15
C GLU A 49 4.11 0.44 -8.64
N THR A 50 4.08 1.50 -7.82
CA THR A 50 4.16 1.41 -6.37
C THR A 50 2.90 0.74 -5.82
N LEU A 51 1.73 1.19 -6.26
CA LEU A 51 0.45 0.63 -5.83
C LEU A 51 0.32 -0.85 -6.16
N ARG A 52 0.76 -1.27 -7.35
CA ARG A 52 0.78 -2.68 -7.76
C ARG A 52 1.67 -3.54 -6.87
N LYS A 53 2.85 -3.06 -6.48
CA LYS A 53 3.74 -3.77 -5.56
C LYS A 53 3.15 -3.91 -4.16
N VAL A 54 2.49 -2.86 -3.68
CA VAL A 54 1.83 -2.89 -2.37
C VAL A 54 0.64 -3.84 -2.40
N GLU A 55 -0.18 -3.79 -3.45
CA GLU A 55 -1.31 -4.71 -3.65
C GLU A 55 -0.83 -6.17 -3.68
N ALA A 56 0.21 -6.49 -4.47
CA ALA A 56 0.77 -7.83 -4.52
C ALA A 56 1.29 -8.31 -3.15
N ALA A 57 1.94 -7.44 -2.38
CA ALA A 57 2.40 -7.78 -1.03
C ALA A 57 1.23 -8.05 -0.06
N LEU A 58 0.11 -7.33 -0.20
CA LEU A 58 -1.11 -7.61 0.55
C LEU A 58 -1.73 -8.93 0.12
N GLU A 59 -1.75 -9.26 -1.17
CA GLU A 59 -2.28 -10.55 -1.63
C GLU A 59 -1.41 -11.72 -1.14
N GLU A 60 -0.08 -11.57 -1.18
CA GLU A 60 0.86 -12.57 -0.67
C GLU A 60 0.69 -12.81 0.83
N GLU A 61 0.54 -11.74 1.62
CA GLU A 61 0.26 -11.84 3.05
C GLU A 61 -1.05 -12.56 3.34
N ALA A 62 -2.11 -12.30 2.55
CA ALA A 62 -3.40 -12.96 2.75
C ALA A 62 -3.37 -14.45 2.42
N ALA A 63 -2.42 -14.89 1.60
CA ALA A 63 -2.26 -16.27 1.19
C ALA A 63 -1.36 -17.08 2.15
N ALA A 64 -0.69 -16.41 3.11
CA ALA A 64 0.21 -17.00 4.08
C ALA A 64 -0.49 -17.35 5.41
#